data_AF-A0A5E4GJA6-F1
#
_entry.id   AF-A0A5E4GJA6-F1
#
_cell.length_a   1.000
_cell.length_b   1.000
_cell.length_c   1.000
_cell.angle_alpha   90.00
_cell.angle_beta   90.00
_cell.angle_gamma   90.00
#
_symmetry.space_group_name_H-M   'P 1'
#
loop_
_entity.id
_entity.type
_entity.pdbx_description
1 polymer ?
#
loop_
_entity_poly.entity_id
_entity_poly.type
_entity_poly.pdbx_seq_one_letter_code
_entity_poly.pdbx_strand_id
1 'polypeptide(L)'
;RPPKNWTRSHFHPRYKCDLLLNNLCESFNAAIIDARDNFILTCLESIRMYVMLRMANRRATYGKWKHPIGPRIFKIIEKNKMGASQCIPRLAGEKMCQVCH
;
A
#
# COMPACT_ATOMS: atom_id res chain seq x y z
N ARG A 1 18.17 14.21 5.06
CA ARG A 1 16.92 13.95 4.31
C ARG A 1 15.79 14.76 4.97
N PRO A 2 14.89 15.43 4.23
CA PRO A 2 13.83 16.24 4.82
C PRO A 2 12.90 15.38 5.71
N PRO A 3 12.54 15.83 6.95
CA PRO A 3 11.71 15.05 7.88
C PRO A 3 10.36 14.63 7.29
N LYS A 4 9.76 15.50 6.47
CA LYS A 4 8.53 15.25 5.71
C LYS A 4 8.56 14.00 4.81
N ASN A 5 9.75 13.51 4.45
CA ASN A 5 9.90 12.36 3.56
C ASN A 5 10.13 11.03 4.31
N TRP A 6 10.41 11.06 5.62
CA TRP A 6 10.88 9.87 6.36
C TRP A 6 10.26 9.71 7.76
N THR A 7 9.65 10.77 8.31
CA THR A 7 9.07 10.74 9.65
C THR A 7 7.55 10.87 9.58
N ARG A 8 6.84 9.88 10.14
CA ARG A 8 5.37 9.84 10.14
C ARG A 8 4.71 11.09 10.75
N SER A 9 5.34 11.69 11.78
CA SER A 9 4.84 12.92 12.41
C SER A 9 4.89 14.16 11.50
N HIS A 10 5.70 14.13 10.43
CA HIS A 10 5.87 15.24 9.50
C HIS A 10 5.21 14.95 8.14
N PHE A 11 4.42 13.88 8.02
CA PHE A 11 3.66 13.59 6.81
C PHE A 11 2.46 14.54 6.67
N HIS A 12 2.23 14.98 5.44
CA HIS A 12 1.13 15.90 5.15
C HIS A 12 -0.23 15.22 5.40
N PRO A 13 -1.17 15.83 6.16
CA PRO A 13 -2.40 15.17 6.59
C PRO A 13 -3.34 14.80 5.42
N ARG A 14 -3.23 15.51 4.30
CA ARG A 14 -3.98 15.23 3.05
C ARG A 14 -3.66 13.87 2.43
N TYR A 15 -2.42 13.38 2.56
CA TYR A 15 -1.97 12.16 1.88
C TYR A 15 -1.63 11.11 2.91
N LYS A 16 -2.57 10.20 3.17
CA LYS A 16 -2.34 9.03 4.03
C LYS A 16 -1.88 7.86 3.18
N CYS A 17 -0.70 7.35 3.47
CA CYS A 17 -0.14 6.16 2.83
C CYS A 17 -0.06 5.03 3.86
N ASP A 18 -0.70 3.90 3.58
CA ASP A 18 -0.66 2.72 4.45
C ASP A 18 0.62 1.88 4.27
N LEU A 19 1.63 2.42 3.58
CA LEU A 19 2.88 1.73 3.33
C LEU A 19 3.76 1.77 4.58
N LEU A 20 3.70 0.68 5.36
CA LEU A 20 4.66 0.43 6.43
C LEU A 20 5.90 -0.22 5.80
N LEU A 21 7.06 0.41 5.98
CA LEU A 21 8.34 -0.07 5.44
C LEU A 21 8.63 -1.51 5.87
N ASN A 22 8.27 -1.86 7.11
CA ASN A 22 8.44 -3.22 7.63
C ASN A 22 7.69 -4.27 6.80
N ASN A 23 6.44 -3.97 6.40
CA ASN A 23 5.62 -4.89 5.60
C ASN A 23 6.25 -5.18 4.22
N LEU A 24 7.01 -4.23 3.66
CA LEU A 24 7.74 -4.46 2.40
C LEU A 24 8.92 -5.40 2.60
N CYS A 25 9.71 -5.18 3.65
CA CYS A 25 10.84 -6.04 4.00
C CYS A 25 10.36 -7.46 4.32
N GLU A 26 9.33 -7.60 5.14
CA GLU A 26 8.70 -8.87 5.48
C GLU A 26 8.19 -9.59 4.23
N SER A 27 7.44 -8.90 3.36
CA SER A 27 6.91 -9.50 2.13
C SER A 27 8.00 -9.92 1.15
N PHE A 28 9.10 -9.15 1.05
CA PHE A 28 10.23 -9.50 0.20
C PHE A 28 10.98 -10.70 0.78
N ASN A 29 11.29 -10.68 2.07
CA ASN A 29 11.99 -11.77 2.76
C ASN A 29 11.22 -13.09 2.67
N ALA A 30 9.90 -13.05 2.86
CA ALA A 30 9.04 -14.23 2.70
C ALA A 30 9.06 -14.78 1.27
N ALA A 31 9.20 -13.92 0.25
CA ALA A 31 9.21 -14.35 -1.15
C ALA A 31 10.55 -14.97 -1.60
N ILE A 32 11.64 -14.76 -0.85
CA ILE A 32 12.98 -15.26 -1.21
C ILE A 32 13.53 -16.23 -0.18
N ILE A 33 12.73 -16.65 0.80
CA ILE A 33 13.18 -17.50 1.91
C ILE A 33 13.78 -18.80 1.37
N ASP A 34 13.06 -19.51 0.49
CA ASP A 34 13.53 -20.77 -0.12
C ASP A 34 14.73 -20.54 -1.07
N ALA A 35 14.84 -19.35 -1.67
CA ALA A 35 15.94 -19.03 -2.57
C ALA A 35 17.27 -18.87 -1.81
N ARG A 36 17.22 -18.44 -0.54
CA ARG A 36 18.40 -18.15 0.29
C ARG A 36 19.19 -19.38 0.67
N ASP A 37 18.55 -20.54 0.74
CA ASP A 37 19.21 -21.80 1.10
C ASP A 37 20.00 -22.41 -0.07
N ASN A 38 19.90 -21.81 -1.26
CA ASN A 38 20.64 -22.24 -2.44
C ASN A 38 22.00 -21.53 -2.55
N PHE A 39 22.89 -22.08 -3.39
CA PHE A 39 24.10 -21.39 -3.81
C PHE A 39 23.80 -19.99 -4.37
N ILE A 40 24.75 -19.05 -4.19
CA ILE A 40 24.56 -17.64 -4.53
C ILE A 40 24.06 -17.41 -5.97
N LEU A 41 24.59 -18.17 -6.94
CA LEU A 41 24.15 -18.09 -8.34
C LEU A 41 22.68 -18.52 -8.49
N THR A 42 22.30 -19.64 -7.90
CA THR A 42 20.92 -20.15 -7.92
C THR A 42 19.96 -19.22 -7.20
N CYS A 43 20.37 -18.62 -6.09
CA CYS A 43 19.60 -17.62 -5.35
C CYS A 43 19.32 -16.39 -6.21
N LEU A 44 20.34 -15.85 -6.90
CA LEU A 44 20.19 -14.70 -7.79
C LEU A 44 19.28 -15.00 -8.98
N GLU A 45 19.42 -16.17 -9.61
CA GLU A 45 18.54 -16.59 -10.71
C GLU A 45 17.08 -16.75 -10.25
N SER A 46 16.87 -17.30 -9.06
CA SER A 46 15.53 -17.44 -8.47
C SER A 46 14.89 -16.07 -8.21
N ILE A 47 15.64 -15.11 -7.67
CA ILE A 47 15.17 -13.73 -7.48
C ILE A 47 14.86 -13.06 -8.81
N ARG A 48 15.73 -13.22 -9.83
CA ARG A 48 15.53 -12.67 -11.17
C ARG A 48 14.23 -13.20 -11.78
N MET A 49 14.04 -14.51 -11.77
CA MET A 49 12.84 -15.15 -12.29
C MET A 49 11.57 -14.73 -11.55
N TYR A 50 11.63 -14.66 -10.22
CA TYR A 50 10.53 -14.15 -9.40
C TYR A 50 10.12 -12.74 -9.80
N VAL A 51 11.07 -11.80 -9.91
CA VAL A 51 10.77 -10.41 -10.30
C VAL A 51 10.19 -10.35 -11.72
N MET A 52 10.78 -11.09 -12.67
CA MET A 52 10.30 -11.12 -14.06
C MET A 52 8.86 -11.62 -14.15
N LEU A 53 8.55 -12.78 -13.56
CA LEU A 53 7.21 -13.37 -13.56
C LEU A 53 6.21 -12.46 -12.85
N ARG A 54 6.58 -11.89 -11.70
CA ARG A 54 5.71 -11.00 -10.94
C ARG A 54 5.36 -9.73 -11.72
N MET A 55 6.32 -9.16 -12.46
CA MET A 55 6.09 -7.99 -13.30
C MET A 55 5.28 -8.31 -14.56
N ALA A 56 5.53 -9.46 -15.19
CA ALA A 56 4.73 -9.95 -16.32
C ALA A 56 3.26 -10.16 -15.91
N ASN A 57 3.03 -10.85 -14.79
CA ASN A 57 1.69 -11.05 -14.23
C ASN A 57 1.00 -9.73 -13.94
N ARG A 58 1.69 -8.76 -13.32
CA ARG A 58 1.13 -7.42 -13.07
C ARG A 58 0.68 -6.74 -14.36
N ARG A 59 1.51 -6.74 -15.42
CA ARG A 59 1.15 -6.18 -16.73
C ARG A 59 -0.05 -6.90 -17.35
N ALA A 60 -0.08 -8.23 -17.30
CA ALA A 60 -1.22 -9.01 -17.80
C ALA A 60 -2.52 -8.72 -17.04
N THR A 61 -2.43 -8.47 -15.72
CA THR A 61 -3.61 -8.09 -14.93
C THR A 61 -4.06 -6.66 -15.19
N TYR A 62 -3.14 -5.74 -15.49
CA TYR A 62 -3.44 -4.32 -15.70
C TYR A 62 -4.47 -4.10 -16.82
N GLY A 63 -4.34 -4.81 -17.94
CA GLY A 63 -5.32 -4.74 -19.03
C GLY A 63 -6.74 -5.22 -18.66
N LYS A 64 -6.89 -5.92 -17.53
CA LYS A 64 -8.18 -6.41 -17.01
C LYS A 64 -8.78 -5.47 -15.95
N TRP A 65 -8.10 -4.39 -15.59
CA TRP A 65 -8.58 -3.48 -14.56
C TRP A 65 -9.77 -2.67 -15.08
N LYS A 66 -10.84 -2.62 -14.28
CA LYS A 66 -12.04 -1.82 -14.58
C LYS A 66 -11.89 -0.33 -14.20
N HIS A 67 -10.90 -0.03 -13.37
CA HIS A 67 -10.67 1.31 -12.83
C HIS A 67 -9.20 1.70 -13.05
N PRO A 68 -8.86 3.00 -12.98
CA PRO A 68 -7.48 3.48 -13.10
C PRO A 68 -6.53 2.94 -12.01
N ILE A 69 -7.09 2.33 -10.97
CA ILE A 69 -6.37 1.76 -9.83
C ILE A 69 -6.66 0.26 -9.70
N GLY A 70 -5.70 -0.46 -9.12
CA GLY A 70 -5.82 -1.90 -8.94
C GLY A 70 -6.99 -2.30 -8.03
N PRO A 71 -7.57 -3.50 -8.23
CA PRO A 71 -8.79 -3.91 -7.55
C PRO A 71 -8.68 -3.91 -6.02
N ARG A 72 -7.51 -4.23 -5.47
CA ARG A 72 -7.25 -4.18 -4.02
C ARG A 72 -7.34 -2.75 -3.48
N ILE A 73 -6.72 -1.80 -4.16
CA ILE A 73 -6.72 -0.39 -3.74
C ILE A 73 -8.12 0.21 -3.92
N PHE A 74 -8.79 -0.11 -5.02
CA PHE A 74 -10.18 0.27 -5.24
C PHE A 74 -11.09 -0.19 -4.11
N LYS A 75 -10.99 -1.47 -3.69
CA LYS A 75 -11.77 -2.01 -2.57
C LYS A 75 -11.51 -1.29 -1.25
N ILE A 76 -10.27 -0.89 -0.98
CA ILE A 76 -9.91 -0.10 0.21
C ILE A 76 -10.54 1.29 0.16
N ILE A 77 -10.46 1.97 -1.00
CA ILE A 77 -11.07 3.29 -1.17
C ILE A 77 -12.59 3.22 -0.97
N GLU A 78 -13.28 2.26 -1.59
CA GLU A 78 -14.73 2.11 -1.45
C GLU A 78 -15.14 1.81 0.00
N LYS A 79 -14.37 0.97 0.71
CA LYS A 79 -14.59 0.75 2.15
C LYS A 79 -14.44 2.04 2.96
N ASN A 80 -13.39 2.81 2.69
CA ASN A 80 -13.14 4.07 3.39
C ASN A 80 -14.20 5.14 3.05
N LYS A 81 -14.68 5.18 1.81
CA LYS A 81 -15.77 6.06 1.38
C LYS A 81 -17.07 5.77 2.13
N MET A 82 -17.43 4.49 2.28
CA MET A 82 -18.60 4.08 3.07
C MET A 82 -18.44 4.48 4.55
N GLY A 83 -17.27 4.24 5.15
CA GLY A 83 -17.02 4.69 6.53
C GLY A 83 -17.12 6.21 6.68
N ALA A 84 -16.55 6.97 5.74
CA ALA A 84 -16.62 8.42 5.74
C ALA A 84 -18.05 8.95 5.56
N SER A 85 -18.91 8.26 4.81
CA SER A 85 -20.34 8.66 4.67
C SER A 85 -21.14 8.53 5.97
N GLN A 86 -20.64 7.80 6.97
CA GLN A 86 -21.26 7.68 8.29
C GLN A 86 -20.80 8.80 9.25
N CYS A 87 -19.74 9.53 8.90
CA CYS A 87 -19.26 10.67 9.67
C CYS A 87 -20.17 11.89 9.45
N ILE A 88 -21.16 12.08 10.31
CA ILE A 88 -22.06 13.25 10.26
C ILE A 88 -21.48 14.36 11.13
N PRO A 89 -21.01 15.48 10.56
CA PRO A 89 -20.53 16.61 11.34
C PRO A 89 -21.70 17.35 11.97
N ARG A 90 -21.72 17.45 13.31
CA ARG A 90 -22.64 18.33 14.04
C ARG A 90 -21.90 19.61 14.41
N LEU A 91 -22.49 20.77 14.10
CA LEU A 91 -21.91 22.06 14.45
C LEU A 91 -21.86 22.21 15.97
N ALA A 92 -20.68 22.49 16.53
CA ALA A 92 -20.45 22.64 17.96
C ALA A 92 -20.09 24.10 18.35
N GLY A 93 -20.31 25.07 17.46
CA GLY A 93 -19.92 26.48 17.62
C GLY A 93 -18.52 26.79 17.07
N GLU A 94 -18.16 28.07 16.98
CA GLU A 94 -16.81 28.58 16.61
C GLU A 94 -16.09 27.84 15.46
N LYS A 95 -16.80 27.48 14.38
CA LYS A 95 -16.27 26.71 13.23
C LYS A 95 -15.77 25.30 13.57
N MET A 96 -16.12 24.78 14.74
CA MET A 96 -15.81 23.43 15.20
C MET A 96 -17.01 22.52 14.94
N CYS A 97 -16.75 21.32 14.41
CA CYS A 97 -17.76 20.29 14.23
C CYS A 97 -17.37 19.06 15.04
N GLN A 98 -18.31 18.53 15.82
CA GLN A 98 -18.17 17.21 16.41
C GLN A 98 -18.50 16.15 15.35
N VAL A 99 -17.57 15.24 15.08
CA VAL A 99 -17.81 14.10 14.19
C VAL A 99 -18.27 12.93 15.04
N CYS A 100 -19.58 12.64 15.02
CA CYS A 100 -20.10 11.40 15.61
C CYS A 100 -19.77 10.22 14.67
N HIS A 101 -19.40 9.08 15.25
CA HIS A 101 -19.15 7.81 14.54
C HIS A 101 -20.33 6.88 14.75
#